data_AF-A0A286F6S6-F1
#
_entry.id   AF-A0A286F6S6-F1
#
_cell.length_a   1.000
_cell.length_b   1.000
_cell.length_c   1.000
_cell.angle_alpha   90.00
_cell.angle_beta   90.00
_cell.angle_gamma   90.00
#
_symmetry.space_group_name_H-M   'P 1'
#
loop_
_entity.id
_entity.type
_entity.pdbx_description
1 polymer ?
#
loop_
_entity_poly.entity_id
_entity_poly.type
_entity_poly.pdbx_seq_one_letter_code
_entity_poly.pdbx_strand_id
1 'polypeptide(L)'
;MRYSIGNLHPIIMWTTNHFPAAMRSLNPSTRAKAIEVANRLLEQGQVDNQRIVAISIEEARRWARLEATHVEWPTPTVRTFA
;
A
#
# COMPACT_ATOMS: atom_id res chain seq x y z
N MET A 1 27.03 32.37 -6.22
CA MET A 1 26.84 31.30 -5.21
C MET A 1 25.96 30.21 -5.83
N ARG A 2 26.47 28.97 -5.82
CA ARG A 2 25.79 27.78 -6.34
C ARG A 2 24.76 27.31 -5.31
N TYR A 3 23.49 27.29 -5.67
CA TYR A 3 22.53 26.40 -5.05
C TYR A 3 22.14 25.38 -6.11
N SER A 4 23.00 24.38 -6.29
CA SER A 4 22.54 23.09 -6.79
C SER A 4 21.59 22.58 -5.72
N ILE A 5 20.30 22.87 -5.86
CA ILE A 5 19.25 22.24 -5.06
C ILE A 5 19.21 20.79 -5.58
N GLY A 6 20.20 20.02 -5.14
CA GLY A 6 20.31 18.60 -5.38
C GLY A 6 19.13 17.97 -4.67
N ASN A 7 18.02 17.89 -5.39
CA ASN A 7 16.97 16.90 -5.23
C ASN A 7 16.81 16.39 -3.80
N LEU A 8 16.50 17.30 -2.87
CA LEU A 8 15.90 16.96 -1.60
C LEU A 8 14.49 16.49 -1.96
N HIS A 9 14.37 15.24 -2.39
CA HIS A 9 13.09 14.56 -2.37
C HIS A 9 12.75 14.47 -0.88
N PRO A 10 11.79 15.26 -0.35
CA PRO A 10 11.27 14.93 0.97
C PRO A 10 10.85 13.47 0.91
N ILE A 11 11.32 12.65 1.83
CA ILE A 11 10.82 11.28 2.02
C ILE A 11 9.37 11.39 2.48
N ILE A 12 8.46 11.63 1.53
CA ILE A 12 7.05 11.78 1.81
C ILE A 12 6.52 10.39 2.11
N MET A 13 6.44 10.05 3.39
CA MET A 13 5.83 8.81 3.85
C MET A 13 4.35 8.81 3.42
N TRP A 14 3.93 7.80 2.67
CA TRP A 14 2.52 7.73 2.25
C TRP A 14 1.67 7.26 3.43
N THR A 15 0.52 7.92 3.56
CA THR A 15 -0.44 7.65 4.63
C THR A 15 -1.81 7.42 4.02
N THR A 16 -2.72 6.84 4.79
CA THR A 16 -4.13 6.64 4.38
C THR A 16 -4.85 7.93 4.02
N ASN A 17 -4.33 9.09 4.41
CA ASN A 17 -4.85 10.41 4.05
C ASN A 17 -4.09 11.08 2.89
N HIS A 18 -2.84 10.69 2.64
CA HIS A 18 -1.96 11.31 1.65
C HIS A 18 -1.35 10.22 0.75
N PHE A 19 -2.12 9.84 -0.27
CA PHE A 19 -1.77 8.80 -1.23
C PHE A 19 -1.98 9.29 -2.67
N PRO A 20 -1.22 8.78 -3.65
CA PRO A 20 -1.34 9.17 -5.04
C PRO A 20 -2.69 8.73 -5.63
N ALA A 21 -3.19 9.48 -6.62
CA ALA A 21 -4.46 9.21 -7.27
C ALA A 21 -4.59 7.77 -7.82
N ALA A 22 -3.46 7.16 -8.22
CA ALA A 22 -3.41 5.76 -8.66
C ALA A 22 -3.90 4.76 -7.60
N MET A 23 -3.69 5.03 -6.31
CA MET A 23 -4.17 4.19 -5.22
C MET A 23 -5.64 4.44 -4.86
N ARG A 24 -6.23 5.56 -5.34
CA ARG A 24 -7.62 5.93 -5.02
C ARG A 24 -8.65 4.96 -5.60
N SER A 25 -8.34 4.35 -6.74
CA SER A 25 -9.21 3.36 -7.39
C SER A 25 -9.20 2.00 -6.68
N LEU A 26 -8.34 1.78 -5.69
CA LEU A 26 -8.23 0.49 -4.98
C LEU A 26 -9.19 0.39 -3.79
N ASN A 27 -9.65 -0.82 -3.51
CA ASN A 27 -10.40 -1.18 -2.30
C ASN A 27 -9.62 -0.76 -1.04
N PRO A 28 -10.32 -0.41 0.06
CA PRO A 28 -9.66 0.06 1.29
C PRO A 28 -8.61 -0.91 1.84
N SER A 29 -8.90 -2.22 1.87
CA SER A 29 -7.93 -3.25 2.31
C SER A 29 -6.70 -3.33 1.40
N THR A 30 -6.91 -3.33 0.08
CA THR A 30 -5.83 -3.31 -0.92
C THR A 30 -4.97 -2.05 -0.79
N ARG A 31 -5.60 -0.90 -0.55
CA ARG A 31 -4.90 0.39 -0.38
C ARG A 31 -4.03 0.41 0.87
N ALA A 32 -4.53 -0.11 1.99
CA ALA A 32 -3.74 -0.24 3.21
C ALA A 32 -2.47 -1.09 2.96
N LYS A 33 -2.62 -2.20 2.21
CA LYS A 33 -1.47 -3.04 1.82
C LYS A 33 -0.50 -2.32 0.90
N ALA A 34 -0.98 -1.54 -0.07
CA ALA A 34 -0.14 -0.75 -0.96
C ALA A 34 0.69 0.28 -0.17
N ILE A 35 0.09 0.95 0.82
CA ILE A 35 0.79 1.93 1.67
C ILE A 35 1.90 1.24 2.48
N GLU A 36 1.64 0.06 3.04
CA GLU A 36 2.65 -0.72 3.78
C GLU A 36 3.86 -1.08 2.90
N VAL A 37 3.61 -1.58 1.69
CA VAL A 37 4.67 -1.94 0.73
C VAL A 37 5.46 -0.71 0.31
N ALA A 38 4.77 0.40 0.04
CA ALA A 38 5.41 1.65 -0.33
C ALA A 38 6.35 2.18 0.75
N ASN A 39 5.89 2.19 2.01
CA ASN A 39 6.69 2.67 3.12
C ASN A 39 7.96 1.82 3.29
N ARG A 40 7.86 0.48 3.14
CA ARG A 40 9.06 -0.38 3.11
C ARG A 40 10.03 -0.02 1.98
N LEU A 41 9.52 0.24 0.78
CA LEU A 41 10.36 0.59 -0.37
C LEU A 41 11.06 1.94 -0.16
N LEU A 42 10.38 2.91 0.47
CA LEU A 42 10.97 4.17 0.89
C LEU A 42 12.07 3.96 1.94
N GLU A 43 11.85 3.10 2.93
CA GLU A 43 12.85 2.74 3.94
C GLU A 43 14.08 2.04 3.33
N GLN A 44 13.90 1.28 2.25
CA GLN A 44 14.99 0.65 1.50
C GLN A 44 15.82 1.64 0.67
N GLY A 45 15.50 2.94 0.72
CA GLY A 45 16.22 3.98 -0.02
C GLY A 45 15.81 4.07 -1.50
N GLN A 46 14.65 3.53 -1.86
CA GLN A 46 14.11 3.70 -3.20
C GLN A 46 13.58 5.14 -3.33
N VAL A 47 14.10 5.90 -4.30
CA VAL A 47 13.82 7.34 -4.44
C VAL A 47 12.82 7.66 -5.55
N ASP A 48 12.53 6.69 -6.42
CA ASP A 48 11.62 6.91 -7.53
C ASP A 48 10.17 6.71 -7.09
N ASN A 49 9.50 7.81 -6.74
CA ASN A 49 8.12 7.81 -6.30
C ASN A 49 7.20 7.03 -7.26
N GLN A 50 7.35 7.23 -8.58
CA GLN A 50 6.48 6.58 -9.56
C GLN A 50 6.64 5.06 -9.58
N ARG A 51 7.88 4.57 -9.53
CA ARG A 51 8.21 3.14 -9.44
C ARG A 51 7.70 2.55 -8.14
N ILE A 52 7.89 3.24 -7.01
CA ILE A 52 7.40 2.78 -5.72
C ILE A 52 5.88 2.65 -5.77
N VAL A 53 5.15 3.63 -6.31
CA VAL A 53 3.69 3.55 -6.48
C VAL A 53 3.30 2.34 -7.32
N ALA A 54 3.95 2.13 -8.46
CA ALA A 54 3.63 1.01 -9.35
C ALA A 54 3.84 -0.34 -8.65
N ILE A 55 5.01 -0.58 -8.06
CA ILE A 55 5.35 -1.84 -7.36
C ILE A 55 4.37 -2.08 -6.21
N SER A 56 4.08 -1.04 -5.43
CA SER A 56 3.16 -1.11 -4.29
C SER A 56 1.75 -1.51 -4.70
N ILE A 57 1.25 -0.93 -5.80
CA ILE A 57 -0.07 -1.23 -6.35
C ILE A 57 -0.11 -2.65 -6.92
N GLU A 58 0.93 -3.06 -7.65
CA GLU A 58 1.01 -4.41 -8.21
C GLU A 58 1.02 -5.48 -7.12
N GLU A 59 1.82 -5.29 -6.06
CA GLU A 59 1.89 -6.21 -4.93
C GLU A 59 0.57 -6.26 -4.17
N ALA A 60 -0.02 -5.09 -3.90
CA ALA A 60 -1.32 -5.02 -3.24
C ALA A 60 -2.43 -5.69 -4.07
N ARG A 61 -2.42 -5.53 -5.39
CA ARG A 61 -3.37 -6.19 -6.30
C ARG A 61 -3.19 -7.71 -6.31
N ARG A 62 -1.94 -8.20 -6.28
CA ARG A 62 -1.66 -9.64 -6.13
C ARG A 62 -2.23 -10.15 -4.82
N TRP A 63 -1.94 -9.46 -3.73
CA TRP A 63 -2.43 -9.82 -2.40
C TRP A 63 -3.97 -9.82 -2.35
N ALA A 64 -4.63 -8.82 -2.92
CA ALA A 64 -6.10 -8.74 -2.95
C ALA A 64 -6.73 -9.89 -3.74
N ARG A 65 -6.11 -10.35 -4.83
CA ARG A 65 -6.57 -11.54 -5.57
C ARG A 65 -6.40 -12.83 -4.76
N LEU A 66 -5.35 -12.94 -3.95
CA LEU A 66 -5.12 -14.08 -3.06
C LEU A 66 -6.09 -14.08 -1.87
N GLU A 67 -6.35 -12.92 -1.27
CA GLU A 67 -7.33 -12.76 -0.19
C GLU A 67 -8.77 -12.99 -0.66
N ALA A 68 -9.11 -12.62 -1.89
CA ALA A 68 -10.42 -12.96 -2.45
C ALA A 68 -10.66 -14.48 -2.50
N THR A 69 -9.59 -15.27 -2.63
CA THR A 69 -9.64 -16.74 -2.54
C THR A 69 -9.72 -17.24 -1.09
N HIS A 70 -9.34 -16.42 -0.10
CA HIS A 70 -9.41 -16.73 1.33
C HIS A 70 -10.55 -15.97 2.03
N VAL A 71 -11.68 -15.79 1.33
CA VAL A 71 -12.96 -15.43 1.97
C VAL A 71 -13.76 -16.72 2.21
N GLU A 72 -13.15 -17.67 2.93
CA GLU A 72 -13.88 -18.74 3.60
C GLU A 72 -13.43 -18.78 5.06
N TRP A 73 -14.00 -17.87 5.83
CA TRP A 73 -14.29 -18.14 7.23
C TRP A 73 -15.77 -17.82 7.42
N PRO A 74 -16.69 -18.80 7.29
CA PRO A 74 -17.89 -18.71 8.09
C PRO A 74 -17.39 -18.60 9.53
N THR A 75 -17.63 -17.46 10.17
CA THR A 75 -17.53 -17.37 11.62
C THR A 75 -18.14 -18.65 12.20
N PRO A 76 -17.47 -19.38 13.10
CA PRO A 76 -18.15 -20.45 13.81
C PRO A 76 -19.27 -19.73 14.57
N THR A 77 -20.48 -19.75 14.02
CA THR A 77 -21.70 -19.39 14.73
C THR A 77 -21.64 -20.28 15.94
N VAL A 78 -21.25 -19.69 17.07
CA VAL A 78 -21.24 -20.34 18.37
C VAL A 78 -22.66 -20.82 18.54
N ARG A 79 -22.86 -22.11 18.30
CA ARG A 79 -24.14 -22.76 18.46
C ARG A 79 -24.37 -22.77 19.96
N THR A 80 -25.13 -21.78 20.42
CA THR A 80 -25.74 -21.81 21.75
C THR A 80 -26.66 -23.02 21.75
N PHE A 81 -26.16 -24.14 22.29
CA PHE A 81 -27.01 -25.27 22.61
C PHE A 81 -27.87 -24.86 23.81
N ALA A 82 -29.18 -24.86 23.58
CA ALA A 82 -30.22 -24.66 24.59
C ALA A 82 -30.50 -25.99 25.32
#